data_AF-A0A178CN21-F1
#
_entry.id   AF-A0A178CN21-F1
#
_cell.length_a   1.000
_cell.length_b   1.000
_cell.length_c   1.000
_cell.angle_alpha   90.00
_cell.angle_beta   90.00
_cell.angle_gamma   90.00
#
_symmetry.space_group_name_H-M   'P 1'
#
loop_
_entity.id
_entity.type
_entity.pdbx_description
1 polymer ?
#
loop_
_entity_poly.entity_id
_entity_poly.type
_entity_poly.pdbx_seq_one_letter_code
_entity_poly.pdbx_strand_id
1 'polypeptide(L)'
;MVQFIHQNPKNLSLSDADRRIVRKVSNIAAAATRKAKGTAARTNTLQLPDFLLTETRDDTESGPHPRVAQENDAASHRLPQSKHTRSPAELTLARHADGWRHTNSIVPPLSPWPSTINSPEYVSLLMQPGLSQKLLLDASSVGVNSDPRRWVKICRLTTILQFLPQMIGHSKCLDYAIDCLAGRVRQCCVQSRDRDQLVLTQLERRYGRALQCLQNALNSSRSIDWTVWYTTLLLTLFEGGKHILFSLGPNDIKTEFEKILLAAQCQIMTVETTFLNQDCFLSSPAWQRALRSTITRDGLLSDRAEPVLTMWMLTTRAPGLFRRTTAAVLEGHLPEQTTSIADELSALIEEYSKWREKWEVILLGGGNSSYDDGGDHADEVPVARPVPTIFAIFLAFSALANRFLEAVQPCQAPLAETNAMTAAQRILEFDRLQETDSVTDLCRTFSASIARSIELTTLEWSMQQSVRRVGQTIEPRIFLSWCALLGRVTG
;
A
#
# COMPACT_ATOMS: atom_id res chain seq x y z
N MET A 1 -20.01 14.14 -3.63
CA MET A 1 -19.10 13.80 -4.73
C MET A 1 -18.18 15.00 -4.91
N VAL A 2 -16.92 14.91 -4.48
CA VAL A 2 -16.00 16.06 -4.48
C VAL A 2 -14.91 15.79 -5.51
N GLN A 3 -15.06 16.34 -6.71
CA GLN A 3 -13.97 16.44 -7.68
C GLN A 3 -12.96 17.46 -7.17
N PHE A 4 -11.68 17.08 -7.05
CA PHE A 4 -10.59 18.03 -6.84
C PHE A 4 -9.59 17.96 -7.99
N ILE A 5 -9.42 19.13 -8.60
CA ILE A 5 -8.73 19.43 -9.85
C ILE A 5 -7.22 19.65 -9.61
N HIS A 6 -6.44 19.26 -10.62
CA HIS A 6 -5.06 19.64 -10.95
C HIS A 6 -4.44 20.77 -10.10
N GLN A 7 -3.43 20.43 -9.29
CA GLN A 7 -2.53 21.40 -8.69
C GLN A 7 -1.32 21.67 -9.59
N ASN A 8 -0.96 22.95 -9.68
CA ASN A 8 0.20 23.47 -10.39
C ASN A 8 1.51 23.00 -9.70
N PRO A 9 2.49 22.43 -10.42
CA PRO A 9 3.72 21.83 -9.86
C PRO A 9 4.67 22.81 -9.12
N LYS A 10 4.32 24.10 -9.01
CA LYS A 10 5.14 25.11 -8.31
C LYS A 10 4.76 25.34 -6.84
N ASN A 11 3.66 24.75 -6.34
CA ASN A 11 3.26 24.89 -4.94
C ASN A 11 3.51 23.59 -4.16
N LEU A 12 4.67 23.50 -3.50
CA LEU A 12 5.07 22.39 -2.61
C LEU A 12 4.34 22.38 -1.25
N SER A 13 3.29 23.19 -1.10
CA SER A 13 2.49 23.27 0.13
C SER A 13 1.18 22.53 -0.06
N LEU A 14 0.81 21.64 0.88
CA LEU A 14 -0.54 21.06 0.97
C LEU A 14 -1.60 22.14 0.74
N SER A 15 -2.57 21.88 -0.14
CA SER A 15 -3.61 22.85 -0.43
C SER A 15 -4.43 23.17 0.81
N ASP A 16 -5.08 24.34 0.81
CA ASP A 16 -6.01 24.68 1.89
C ASP A 16 -7.17 23.68 2.00
N ALA A 17 -7.53 22.97 0.93
CA ALA A 17 -8.51 21.89 0.98
C ALA A 17 -7.99 20.69 1.78
N ASP A 18 -6.76 20.24 1.49
CA ASP A 18 -6.11 19.14 2.20
C ASP A 18 -5.89 19.50 3.69
N ARG A 19 -5.44 20.74 3.96
CA ARG A 19 -5.31 21.26 5.32
C ARG A 19 -6.65 21.31 6.05
N ARG A 20 -7.75 21.64 5.37
CA ARG A 20 -9.10 21.63 5.96
C ARG A 20 -9.57 20.21 6.28
N ILE A 21 -9.30 19.23 5.41
CA ILE A 21 -9.65 17.82 5.66
C ILE A 21 -8.89 17.32 6.89
N VAL A 22 -7.57 17.52 6.95
CA VAL A 22 -6.75 17.13 8.10
C VAL A 22 -7.21 17.82 9.38
N ARG A 23 -7.52 19.13 9.35
CA ARG A 23 -8.09 19.85 10.50
C ARG A 23 -9.44 19.28 10.93
N LYS A 24 -10.31 18.91 9.98
CA LYS A 24 -11.63 18.33 10.27
C LYS A 24 -11.47 16.99 11.00
N VAL A 25 -10.63 16.08 10.49
CA VAL A 25 -10.37 14.77 11.09
C VAL A 25 -9.72 14.93 12.49
N SER A 26 -8.71 15.78 12.60
CA SER A 26 -8.03 16.08 13.88
C SER A 26 -8.99 16.67 14.93
N ASN A 27 -9.86 17.61 14.53
CA ASN A 27 -10.86 18.19 15.43
C ASN A 27 -11.91 17.18 15.86
N ILE A 28 -12.35 16.27 14.98
CA ILE A 28 -13.26 15.18 15.31
C ILE A 28 -12.61 14.22 16.31
N ALA A 29 -11.35 13.82 16.09
CA ALA A 29 -10.61 12.96 17.01
C ALA A 29 -10.38 13.61 18.38
N ALA A 30 -10.05 14.91 18.41
CA ALA A 30 -9.89 15.68 19.64
C ALA A 30 -11.23 15.87 20.39
N ALA A 31 -12.35 16.01 19.65
CA ALA A 31 -13.69 16.05 20.23
C ALA A 31 -14.10 14.69 20.81
N ALA A 32 -13.84 13.58 20.11
CA ALA A 32 -14.05 12.23 20.60
C ALA A 32 -13.25 11.95 21.88
N THR A 33 -11.97 12.39 21.91
CA THR A 33 -11.10 12.25 23.10
C THR A 33 -11.63 13.06 24.29
N ARG A 34 -12.21 14.24 24.06
CA ARG A 34 -12.85 15.05 25.12
C ARG A 34 -14.16 14.43 25.61
N LYS A 35 -14.95 13.85 24.71
CA LYS A 35 -16.17 13.10 25.05
C LYS A 35 -15.87 11.86 25.90
N ALA A 36 -14.81 11.13 25.57
CA ALA A 36 -14.32 9.99 26.36
C ALA A 36 -13.76 10.36 27.75
N LYS A 37 -13.47 11.65 28.00
CA LYS A 37 -13.08 12.20 29.31
C LYS A 37 -14.29 12.72 30.12
N GLY A 38 -15.52 12.47 29.68
CA GLY A 38 -16.74 12.78 30.43
C GLY A 38 -17.07 14.26 30.56
N THR A 39 -16.52 15.13 29.70
CA THR A 39 -16.63 16.60 29.85
C THR A 39 -17.55 17.31 28.82
N ALA A 40 -18.46 16.60 28.14
CA ALA A 40 -19.50 17.28 27.35
C ALA A 40 -20.82 16.51 27.31
N ALA A 41 -21.89 17.28 27.48
CA ALA A 41 -23.29 16.88 27.50
C ALA A 41 -23.80 16.32 26.14
N ARG A 42 -24.97 15.70 26.23
CA ARG A 42 -25.67 14.82 25.28
C ARG A 42 -25.64 15.17 23.79
N THR A 43 -25.55 14.07 23.02
CA THR A 43 -26.01 13.77 21.65
C THR A 43 -25.47 14.55 20.44
N ASN A 44 -24.61 13.87 19.67
CA ASN A 44 -24.86 13.54 18.26
C ASN A 44 -24.11 12.22 17.94
N THR A 45 -24.83 11.25 17.38
CA THR A 45 -24.32 9.96 16.89
C THR A 45 -24.17 10.08 15.38
N LEU A 46 -22.95 9.88 14.85
CA LEU A 46 -22.53 9.66 13.44
C LEU A 46 -21.14 10.30 13.25
N GLN A 47 -20.09 9.70 12.68
CA GLN A 47 -19.81 8.41 12.06
C GLN A 47 -18.40 7.99 12.55
N LEU A 48 -18.26 6.75 13.03
CA LEU A 48 -16.96 6.10 13.13
C LEU A 48 -16.55 5.64 11.71
N PRO A 49 -15.24 5.53 11.39
CA PRO A 49 -14.83 4.87 10.16
C PRO A 49 -15.41 3.45 10.11
N ASP A 50 -16.10 3.11 9.02
CA ASP A 50 -16.89 1.87 8.82
C ASP A 50 -16.17 0.56 9.20
N PHE A 51 -14.84 0.55 9.22
CA PHE A 51 -14.02 -0.65 9.46
C PHE A 51 -13.68 -0.92 10.93
N LEU A 52 -14.22 -0.14 11.88
CA LEU A 52 -14.13 -0.46 13.32
C LEU A 52 -15.23 -1.42 13.79
N LEU A 53 -16.19 -1.75 12.92
CA LEU A 53 -17.25 -2.71 13.19
C LEU A 53 -17.00 -3.96 12.35
N THR A 54 -16.48 -5.02 12.96
CA THR A 54 -16.75 -6.37 12.47
C THR A 54 -18.23 -6.65 12.76
N GLU A 55 -19.10 -6.44 11.78
CA GLU A 55 -20.50 -6.90 11.88
C GLU A 55 -20.51 -8.43 11.79
N THR A 56 -20.38 -9.10 12.93
CA THR A 56 -20.99 -10.43 13.11
C THR A 56 -22.46 -10.19 13.44
N ARG A 57 -23.30 -10.25 12.41
CA ARG A 57 -24.75 -10.19 12.53
C ARG A 57 -25.25 -11.55 13.03
N ASP A 58 -25.37 -11.69 14.35
CA ASP A 58 -26.16 -12.78 14.94
C ASP A 58 -27.61 -12.32 15.05
N ASP A 59 -28.47 -12.90 14.22
CA ASP A 59 -29.91 -12.81 14.36
C ASP A 59 -30.33 -13.68 15.55
N THR A 60 -30.74 -13.08 16.66
CA THR A 60 -31.70 -13.73 17.56
C THR A 60 -32.53 -12.69 18.30
N GLU A 61 -33.84 -12.87 18.17
CA GLU A 61 -34.91 -12.01 18.63
C GLU A 61 -35.12 -12.04 20.16
N SER A 62 -35.82 -10.98 20.61
CA SER A 62 -36.94 -10.98 21.57
C SER A 62 -36.69 -10.78 23.07
N GLY A 63 -37.37 -9.77 23.63
CA GLY A 63 -37.77 -9.72 25.05
C GLY A 63 -37.70 -8.35 25.74
N PRO A 64 -38.82 -7.71 26.16
CA PRO A 64 -38.85 -6.37 26.75
C PRO A 64 -38.98 -6.33 28.29
N HIS A 65 -38.80 -5.11 28.84
CA HIS A 65 -39.33 -4.54 30.12
C HIS A 65 -38.43 -4.51 31.40
N PRO A 66 -38.72 -3.67 32.44
CA PRO A 66 -38.18 -2.28 32.56
C PRO A 66 -37.73 -1.87 34.01
N ARG A 67 -37.35 -0.57 34.19
CA ARG A 67 -37.45 0.25 35.46
C ARG A 67 -36.41 -0.11 36.58
N VAL A 68 -35.87 0.74 37.48
CA VAL A 68 -36.22 2.01 38.18
C VAL A 68 -34.91 2.76 38.61
N ALA A 69 -35.05 4.04 38.95
CA ALA A 69 -34.11 5.05 39.43
C ALA A 69 -33.46 4.87 40.82
N GLN A 70 -32.34 5.59 41.06
CA GLN A 70 -31.99 6.43 42.25
C GLN A 70 -30.51 6.87 42.09
N GLU A 71 -30.14 8.15 41.98
CA GLU A 71 -30.12 9.24 42.98
C GLU A 71 -29.28 8.94 44.24
N ASN A 72 -28.09 9.53 44.31
CA ASN A 72 -27.45 10.21 45.46
C ASN A 72 -25.97 10.45 45.11
N ASP A 73 -25.39 11.65 45.04
CA ASP A 73 -25.26 12.81 45.94
C ASP A 73 -23.85 12.92 46.54
N ALA A 74 -23.33 14.13 46.42
CA ALA A 74 -22.36 14.85 47.26
C ALA A 74 -20.94 14.32 47.57
N ALA A 75 -20.00 15.25 47.30
CA ALA A 75 -18.88 15.67 48.16
C ALA A 75 -17.69 14.71 48.31
N SER A 76 -16.44 15.12 48.52
CA SER A 76 -15.69 16.37 48.45
C SER A 76 -14.26 15.96 48.89
N HIS A 77 -13.30 16.85 48.75
CA HIS A 77 -12.04 16.92 49.51
C HIS A 77 -10.78 16.15 49.06
N ARG A 78 -9.79 17.01 48.77
CA ARG A 78 -8.42 17.07 49.33
C ARG A 78 -7.26 16.50 48.50
N LEU A 79 -6.57 17.47 47.87
CA LEU A 79 -5.10 17.56 47.75
C LEU A 79 -4.39 17.39 49.10
N PRO A 80 -3.14 16.89 49.11
CA PRO A 80 -1.95 17.77 49.16
C PRO A 80 -0.82 17.29 48.22
N GLN A 81 -0.20 18.13 47.37
CA GLN A 81 0.97 18.99 47.63
C GLN A 81 2.09 18.43 48.53
N SER A 82 3.22 18.10 47.89
CA SER A 82 4.61 18.11 48.37
C SER A 82 5.45 18.14 47.07
N LYS A 83 6.19 19.17 46.64
CA LYS A 83 7.25 20.02 47.23
C LYS A 83 8.42 19.22 47.82
N HIS A 84 9.35 18.82 46.94
CA HIS A 84 10.77 18.80 47.29
C HIS A 84 11.66 19.38 46.19
N THR A 85 12.26 20.49 46.55
CA THR A 85 13.36 21.20 45.91
C THR A 85 14.68 20.52 46.33
N ARG A 86 15.59 20.23 45.40
CA ARG A 86 17.03 20.25 45.69
C ARG A 86 17.84 20.53 44.44
N SER A 87 18.85 21.36 44.66
CA SER A 87 19.65 22.17 43.76
C SER A 87 20.96 21.44 43.33
N PRO A 88 21.81 22.08 42.49
CA PRO A 88 22.73 21.42 41.58
C PRO A 88 24.18 21.34 42.09
N ALA A 89 25.00 20.53 41.43
CA ALA A 89 26.47 20.59 41.46
C ALA A 89 26.96 20.51 39.99
N GLU A 90 27.49 21.62 39.44
CA GLU A 90 28.92 21.90 39.28
C GLU A 90 29.62 20.91 38.33
N LEU A 91 29.77 21.25 37.04
CA LEU A 91 30.86 22.02 36.42
C LEU A 91 32.27 21.54 36.83
N THR A 92 32.89 20.75 35.95
CA THR A 92 34.35 20.82 35.78
C THR A 92 34.71 20.84 34.31
N LEU A 93 35.42 21.92 33.98
CA LEU A 93 36.01 22.28 32.71
C LEU A 93 37.32 21.51 32.54
N ALA A 94 37.56 20.89 31.38
CA ALA A 94 38.92 20.52 30.96
C ALA A 94 39.08 20.76 29.46
N ARG A 95 39.84 21.81 29.14
CA ARG A 95 40.36 22.13 27.82
C ARG A 95 41.55 21.21 27.54
N HIS A 96 41.58 20.59 26.37
CA HIS A 96 42.84 20.28 25.69
C HIS A 96 42.65 20.49 24.18
N ALA A 97 43.46 21.39 23.65
CA ALA A 97 43.75 21.54 22.23
C ALA A 97 44.92 20.63 21.87
N ASP A 98 44.83 19.93 20.75
CA ASP A 98 45.83 19.95 19.66
C ASP A 98 45.62 18.78 18.68
N GLY A 99 45.84 19.06 17.40
CA GLY A 99 46.15 18.03 16.40
C GLY A 99 45.11 17.79 15.31
N TRP A 100 44.95 18.73 14.37
CA TRP A 100 44.29 18.45 13.10
C TRP A 100 45.18 17.55 12.23
N ARG A 101 44.89 16.24 12.23
CA ARG A 101 45.31 15.32 11.17
C ARG A 101 44.08 14.90 10.38
N HIS A 102 44.06 15.19 9.09
CA HIS A 102 43.08 14.64 8.15
C HIS A 102 43.34 13.14 7.99
N THR A 103 42.56 12.33 8.69
CA THR A 103 42.35 10.93 8.37
C THR A 103 41.01 10.81 7.65
N ASN A 104 41.00 10.11 6.51
CA ASN A 104 39.79 9.76 5.79
C ASN A 104 38.86 8.99 6.73
N SER A 105 37.82 9.66 7.22
CA SER A 105 36.80 9.07 8.07
C SER A 105 35.98 8.09 7.24
N ILE A 106 36.35 6.82 7.32
CA ILE A 106 35.46 5.72 6.99
C ILE A 106 34.31 5.82 7.99
N VAL A 107 33.13 6.18 7.51
CA VAL A 107 31.89 6.16 8.28
C VAL A 107 31.75 4.75 8.86
N PRO A 108 31.66 4.57 10.18
CA PRO A 108 31.49 3.24 10.76
C PRO A 108 30.18 2.64 10.24
N PRO A 109 30.11 1.33 10.00
CA PRO A 109 28.83 0.68 9.73
C PRO A 109 27.89 1.02 10.90
N LEU A 110 26.72 1.56 10.57
CA LEU A 110 25.68 1.90 11.53
C LEU A 110 25.49 0.71 12.47
N SER A 111 25.87 0.88 13.74
CA SER A 111 25.60 -0.10 14.78
C SER A 111 24.09 -0.36 14.78
N PRO A 112 23.62 -1.62 14.68
CA PRO A 112 22.19 -1.89 14.50
C PRO A 112 21.32 -1.48 15.70
N TRP A 113 21.93 -1.04 16.82
CA TRP A 113 21.22 -0.61 18.02
C TRP A 113 21.97 0.53 18.72
N PRO A 114 21.31 1.64 19.09
CA PRO A 114 21.75 2.43 20.22
C PRO A 114 21.54 1.57 21.47
N SER A 115 22.62 1.28 22.18
CA SER A 115 22.64 0.58 23.46
C SER A 115 22.04 1.44 24.58
N THR A 116 20.74 1.70 24.48
CA THR A 116 19.93 2.33 25.53
C THR A 116 18.71 1.46 25.81
N ILE A 117 18.83 0.71 26.90
CA ILE A 117 17.83 0.44 27.94
C ILE A 117 16.36 0.72 27.52
N ASN A 118 15.55 -0.36 27.51
CA ASN A 118 14.10 -0.41 27.29
C ASN A 118 13.64 -0.23 25.84
N SER A 119 13.93 -1.20 24.96
CA SER A 119 13.08 -1.36 23.78
C SER A 119 11.65 -1.65 24.28
N PRO A 120 10.65 -0.84 23.90
CA PRO A 120 9.32 -1.04 24.42
C PRO A 120 8.75 -2.38 23.95
N GLU A 121 8.04 -3.10 24.84
CA GLU A 121 7.45 -4.42 24.60
C GLU A 121 6.64 -4.51 23.28
N TYR A 122 6.10 -3.39 22.82
CA TYR A 122 5.34 -3.30 21.57
C TYR A 122 6.20 -3.38 20.30
N VAL A 123 7.49 -3.01 20.35
CA VAL A 123 8.42 -3.20 19.22
C VAL A 123 8.66 -4.68 18.99
N SER A 124 8.81 -5.45 20.08
CA SER A 124 8.95 -6.91 19.99
C SER A 124 7.75 -7.58 19.31
N LEU A 125 6.54 -7.05 19.51
CA LEU A 125 5.33 -7.52 18.82
C LEU A 125 5.42 -7.26 17.30
N LEU A 126 5.77 -6.04 16.89
CA LEU A 126 5.86 -5.67 15.47
C LEU A 126 6.99 -6.37 14.72
N MET A 127 8.00 -6.84 15.45
CA MET A 127 9.15 -7.57 14.92
C MET A 127 9.02 -9.09 15.05
N GLN A 128 7.85 -9.62 15.44
CA GLN A 128 7.68 -11.06 15.53
C GLN A 128 7.85 -11.72 14.15
N PRO A 129 8.68 -12.78 14.03
CA PRO A 129 8.75 -13.58 12.82
C PRO A 129 7.36 -14.09 12.45
N GLY A 130 7.02 -13.99 11.16
CA GLY A 130 5.72 -14.44 10.67
C GLY A 130 4.54 -13.51 10.98
N LEU A 131 4.73 -12.36 11.63
CA LEU A 131 3.63 -11.39 11.82
C LEU A 131 3.06 -10.93 10.47
N SER A 132 3.93 -10.55 9.52
CA SER A 132 3.52 -10.19 8.16
C SER A 132 2.72 -11.31 7.48
N GLN A 133 3.14 -12.56 7.66
CA GLN A 133 2.44 -13.73 7.16
C GLN A 133 1.06 -13.89 7.83
N LYS A 134 0.98 -13.77 9.16
CA LYS A 134 -0.28 -13.87 9.90
C LYS A 134 -1.27 -12.78 9.46
N LEU A 135 -0.79 -11.56 9.27
CA LEU A 135 -1.61 -10.45 8.77
C LEU A 135 -2.07 -10.68 7.33
N LEU A 136 -1.22 -11.25 6.47
CA LEU A 136 -1.59 -11.64 5.10
C LEU A 136 -2.60 -12.80 5.08
N LEU A 137 -2.48 -13.77 5.98
CA LEU A 137 -3.46 -14.86 6.14
C LEU A 137 -4.82 -14.34 6.65
N ASP A 138 -4.79 -13.41 7.61
CA ASP A 138 -6.02 -12.75 8.06
C ASP A 138 -6.64 -11.89 6.94
N ALA A 139 -5.81 -11.23 6.11
CA ALA A 139 -6.28 -10.57 4.90
C ALA A 139 -6.96 -11.54 3.94
N SER A 140 -6.34 -12.70 3.73
CA SER A 140 -6.78 -13.67 2.72
C SER A 140 -8.04 -14.42 3.09
N SER A 141 -8.40 -14.45 4.37
CA SER A 141 -9.73 -14.87 4.82
C SER A 141 -10.86 -14.04 4.18
N VAL A 142 -10.57 -12.81 3.76
CA VAL A 142 -11.47 -11.94 3.00
C VAL A 142 -10.96 -11.86 1.56
N GLY A 143 -11.69 -12.48 0.62
CA GLY A 143 -11.24 -12.59 -0.77
C GLY A 143 -10.81 -11.25 -1.36
N VAL A 144 -9.68 -11.21 -2.10
CA VAL A 144 -9.08 -9.97 -2.67
C VAL A 144 -10.10 -9.06 -3.34
N ASN A 145 -11.06 -9.65 -4.04
CA ASN A 145 -12.05 -8.91 -4.83
C ASN A 145 -13.14 -8.26 -3.97
N SER A 146 -13.34 -8.73 -2.74
CA SER A 146 -14.35 -8.17 -1.83
C SER A 146 -13.87 -6.87 -1.17
N ASP A 147 -12.58 -6.76 -0.85
CA ASP A 147 -11.99 -5.52 -0.34
C ASP A 147 -10.50 -5.39 -0.76
N PRO A 148 -10.22 -4.92 -1.99
CA PRO A 148 -8.86 -4.72 -2.45
C PRO A 148 -8.12 -3.64 -1.66
N ARG A 149 -8.84 -2.73 -0.99
CA ARG A 149 -8.23 -1.67 -0.16
C ARG A 149 -7.61 -2.26 1.10
N ARG A 150 -8.28 -3.25 1.72
CA ARG A 150 -7.71 -3.99 2.86
C ARG A 150 -6.40 -4.66 2.48
N TRP A 151 -6.38 -5.30 1.31
CA TRP A 151 -5.16 -5.93 0.80
C TRP A 151 -4.04 -4.92 0.62
N VAL A 152 -4.25 -3.84 -0.13
CA VAL A 152 -3.27 -2.75 -0.32
C VAL A 152 -2.70 -2.24 1.00
N LYS A 153 -3.53 -2.06 2.04
CA LYS A 153 -3.07 -1.65 3.36
C LYS A 153 -2.13 -2.68 3.99
N ILE A 154 -2.44 -3.96 3.89
CA ILE A 154 -1.62 -5.03 4.46
C ILE A 154 -0.29 -5.16 3.70
N CYS A 155 -0.28 -5.01 2.37
CA CYS A 155 0.96 -4.93 1.58
C CYS A 155 1.86 -3.79 2.05
N ARG A 156 1.24 -2.62 2.26
CA ARG A 156 1.96 -1.43 2.73
C ARG A 156 2.56 -1.68 4.10
N LEU A 157 1.85 -2.35 4.99
CA LEU A 157 2.34 -2.70 6.32
C LEU A 157 3.54 -3.65 6.25
N THR A 158 3.49 -4.72 5.46
CA THR A 158 4.60 -5.70 5.39
C THR A 158 5.90 -5.04 4.92
N THR A 159 5.83 -4.19 3.90
CA THR A 159 6.95 -3.37 3.44
C THR A 159 7.48 -2.43 4.52
N ILE A 160 6.59 -1.72 5.23
CA ILE A 160 6.99 -0.75 6.25
C ILE A 160 7.67 -1.42 7.44
N LEU A 161 7.15 -2.57 7.88
CA LEU A 161 7.66 -3.30 9.05
C LEU A 161 9.13 -3.72 8.89
N GLN A 162 9.57 -4.00 7.67
CA GLN A 162 10.98 -4.36 7.39
C GLN A 162 11.96 -3.25 7.79
N PHE A 163 11.54 -1.99 7.69
CA PHE A 163 12.39 -0.82 7.99
C PHE A 163 12.18 -0.26 9.39
N LEU A 164 11.19 -0.76 10.11
CA LEU A 164 10.80 -0.24 11.42
C LEU A 164 11.96 -0.18 12.42
N PRO A 165 12.84 -1.21 12.56
CA PRO A 165 13.92 -1.18 13.54
C PRO A 165 14.88 0.00 13.38
N GLN A 166 15.16 0.38 12.13
CA GLN A 166 16.11 1.44 11.79
C GLN A 166 15.53 2.83 12.06
N MET A 167 14.20 2.92 12.17
CA MET A 167 13.47 4.18 12.22
C MET A 167 12.98 4.55 13.63
N ILE A 168 13.04 3.62 14.58
CA ILE A 168 12.65 3.86 15.99
C ILE A 168 13.58 4.91 16.61
N GLY A 169 12.99 5.87 17.32
CA GLY A 169 13.71 6.96 17.98
C GLY A 169 14.17 8.07 17.04
N HIS A 170 13.93 7.95 15.73
CA HIS A 170 14.32 8.98 14.77
C HIS A 170 13.49 10.26 14.90
N SER A 171 12.20 10.13 15.23
CA SER A 171 11.37 11.26 15.66
C SER A 171 10.25 10.85 16.60
N LYS A 172 9.87 11.74 17.52
CA LYS A 172 8.73 11.53 18.42
C LYS A 172 7.41 11.30 17.67
N CYS A 173 7.25 11.95 16.52
CA CYS A 173 6.06 11.82 15.68
C CYS A 173 5.94 10.40 15.15
N LEU A 174 7.07 9.87 14.67
CA LEU A 174 7.19 8.51 14.19
C LEU A 174 6.96 7.50 15.31
N ASP A 175 7.60 7.68 16.47
CA ASP A 175 7.41 6.80 17.62
C ASP A 175 5.93 6.71 18.03
N TYR A 176 5.19 7.83 18.05
CA TYR A 176 3.74 7.79 18.31
C TYR A 176 2.94 7.02 17.25
N ALA A 177 3.35 7.07 15.98
CA ALA A 177 2.72 6.27 14.94
C ALA A 177 3.04 4.77 15.09
N ILE A 178 4.26 4.43 15.50
CA ILE A 178 4.67 3.05 15.81
C ILE A 178 3.86 2.51 16.99
N ASP A 179 3.70 3.29 18.07
CA ASP A 179 2.88 2.94 19.23
C ASP A 179 1.42 2.66 18.83
N CYS A 180 0.88 3.51 17.95
CA CYS A 180 -0.47 3.36 17.43
C CYS A 180 -0.61 2.08 16.61
N LEU A 181 0.33 1.83 15.68
CA LEU A 181 0.36 0.61 14.87
C LEU A 181 0.45 -0.63 15.75
N ALA A 182 1.36 -0.67 16.72
CA ALA A 182 1.52 -1.81 17.60
C ALA A 182 0.27 -2.08 18.44
N GLY A 183 -0.40 -1.02 18.90
CA GLY A 183 -1.71 -1.13 19.55
C GLY A 183 -2.76 -1.81 18.66
N ARG A 184 -2.80 -1.44 17.37
CA ARG A 184 -3.73 -2.03 16.40
C ARG A 184 -3.39 -3.47 16.06
N VAL A 185 -2.12 -3.78 15.79
CA VAL A 185 -1.67 -5.15 15.53
C VAL A 185 -1.99 -6.06 16.73
N ARG A 186 -1.79 -5.57 17.96
CA ARG A 186 -2.16 -6.29 19.18
C ARG A 186 -3.66 -6.57 19.23
N GLN A 187 -4.50 -5.59 18.87
CA GLN A 187 -5.95 -5.78 18.80
C GLN A 187 -6.33 -6.85 17.76
N CYS A 188 -5.72 -6.84 16.57
CA CYS A 188 -5.98 -7.88 15.56
C CYS A 188 -5.53 -9.28 16.02
N CYS A 189 -4.47 -9.36 16.81
CA CYS A 189 -3.92 -10.64 17.27
C CYS A 189 -4.61 -11.21 18.51
N VAL A 190 -5.25 -10.38 19.32
CA VAL A 190 -5.86 -10.76 20.61
C VAL A 190 -7.38 -10.68 20.47
N GLN A 191 -8.01 -11.76 20.02
CA GLN A 191 -9.47 -11.90 19.92
C GLN A 191 -10.09 -12.05 21.32
N SER A 192 -10.27 -10.96 22.08
CA SER A 192 -10.90 -11.00 23.40
C SER A 192 -12.09 -10.05 23.49
N ARG A 193 -13.30 -10.61 23.33
CA ARG A 193 -14.59 -9.88 23.29
C ARG A 193 -14.87 -9.00 24.53
N ASP A 194 -14.33 -9.32 25.69
CA ASP A 194 -14.61 -8.60 26.95
C ASP A 194 -13.67 -7.40 27.21
N ARG A 195 -12.59 -7.22 26.43
CA ARG A 195 -11.62 -6.11 26.61
C ARG A 195 -11.73 -4.98 25.58
N ASP A 196 -12.68 -5.09 24.66
CA ASP A 196 -12.67 -4.30 23.44
C ASP A 196 -12.83 -2.79 23.68
N GLN A 197 -13.65 -2.35 24.64
CA GLN A 197 -13.97 -0.93 24.75
C GLN A 197 -12.85 -0.07 25.37
N LEU A 198 -12.13 -0.60 26.38
CA LEU A 198 -10.97 0.07 26.97
C LEU A 198 -9.78 0.07 26.00
N VAL A 199 -9.58 -1.02 25.26
CA VAL A 199 -8.52 -1.15 24.26
C VAL A 199 -8.78 -0.20 23.08
N LEU A 200 -10.01 -0.09 22.60
CA LEU A 200 -10.43 0.88 21.57
C LEU A 200 -10.16 2.32 22.03
N THR A 201 -10.58 2.68 23.25
CA THR A 201 -10.35 4.04 23.80
C THR A 201 -8.85 4.37 23.90
N GLN A 202 -8.01 3.39 24.23
CA GLN A 202 -6.55 3.58 24.27
C GLN A 202 -5.95 3.73 22.87
N LEU A 203 -6.42 2.94 21.90
CA LEU A 203 -5.99 3.04 20.51
C LEU A 203 -6.36 4.40 19.92
N GLU A 204 -7.59 4.87 20.13
CA GLU A 204 -8.04 6.20 19.70
C GLU A 204 -7.17 7.32 20.28
N ARG A 205 -6.79 7.22 21.56
CA ARG A 205 -5.88 8.19 22.20
C ARG A 205 -4.49 8.16 21.57
N ARG A 206 -3.93 6.98 21.27
CA ARG A 206 -2.64 6.85 20.60
C ARG A 206 -2.69 7.42 19.18
N TYR A 207 -3.73 7.09 18.44
CA TYR A 207 -3.98 7.60 17.10
C TYR A 207 -4.13 9.13 17.10
N GLY A 208 -4.97 9.69 17.97
CA GLY A 208 -5.14 11.14 18.09
C GLY A 208 -3.85 11.87 18.46
N ARG A 209 -3.01 11.27 19.32
CA ARG A 209 -1.68 11.82 19.65
C ARG A 209 -0.74 11.81 18.44
N ALA A 210 -0.69 10.69 17.71
CA ALA A 210 0.14 10.56 16.52
C ALA A 210 -0.30 11.56 15.43
N LEU A 211 -1.61 11.69 15.18
CA LEU A 211 -2.17 12.67 14.26
C LEU A 211 -1.86 14.11 14.67
N GLN A 212 -2.02 14.46 15.95
CA GLN A 212 -1.69 15.80 16.43
C GLN A 212 -0.20 16.11 16.21
N CYS A 213 0.68 15.15 16.49
CA CYS A 213 2.11 15.32 16.25
C CYS A 213 2.44 15.46 14.75
N LEU A 214 1.78 14.66 13.90
CA LEU A 214 1.95 14.73 12.45
C LEU A 214 1.47 16.07 11.91
N GLN A 215 0.30 16.53 12.36
CA GLN A 215 -0.24 17.83 11.99
C GLN A 215 0.68 18.97 12.42
N ASN A 216 1.26 18.89 13.62
CA ASN A 216 2.25 19.87 14.07
C ASN A 216 3.48 19.86 13.16
N ALA A 217 4.02 18.68 12.81
CA ALA A 217 5.16 18.55 11.90
C ALA A 217 4.87 19.13 10.51
N LEU A 218 3.68 18.87 9.97
CA LEU A 218 3.21 19.43 8.69
C LEU A 218 3.01 20.95 8.73
N ASN A 219 2.65 21.52 9.89
CA ASN A 219 2.45 22.96 10.05
C ASN A 219 3.75 23.71 10.36
N SER A 220 4.69 23.07 11.07
CA SER A 220 5.94 23.71 11.50
C SER A 220 7.02 23.67 10.44
N SER A 221 7.02 22.66 9.56
CA SER A 221 8.03 22.54 8.54
C SER A 221 7.65 23.28 7.26
N ARG A 222 8.63 24.00 6.69
CA ARG A 222 8.49 24.63 5.37
C ARG A 222 8.56 23.59 4.24
N SER A 223 9.16 22.42 4.51
CA SER A 223 9.30 21.30 3.58
C SER A 223 8.95 19.98 4.29
N ILE A 224 8.12 19.16 3.67
CA ILE A 224 7.80 17.83 4.18
C ILE A 224 9.06 16.97 4.05
N ASP A 225 9.42 16.21 5.10
CA ASP A 225 10.54 15.28 5.06
C ASP A 225 10.07 13.82 4.94
N TRP A 226 11.01 12.92 4.66
CA TRP A 226 10.71 11.50 4.51
C TRP A 226 10.29 10.80 5.80
N THR A 227 10.64 11.38 6.96
CA THR A 227 10.19 10.90 8.27
C THR A 227 8.70 11.18 8.48
N VAL A 228 8.22 12.36 8.10
CA VAL A 228 6.80 12.73 8.06
C VAL A 228 6.06 11.83 7.07
N TRP A 229 6.65 11.55 5.90
CA TRP A 229 6.07 10.60 4.96
C TRP A 229 5.97 9.18 5.53
N TYR A 230 7.05 8.64 6.10
CA TYR A 230 7.04 7.31 6.71
C TYR A 230 6.08 7.21 7.92
N THR A 231 6.01 8.27 8.72
CA THR A 231 5.01 8.41 9.80
C THR A 231 3.60 8.40 9.23
N THR A 232 3.38 9.15 8.16
CA THR A 232 2.10 9.16 7.45
C THR A 232 1.82 7.76 6.92
N LEU A 233 2.79 7.07 6.33
CA LEU A 233 2.63 5.71 5.82
C LEU A 233 2.14 4.75 6.91
N LEU A 234 2.76 4.77 8.10
CA LEU A 234 2.32 4.01 9.28
C LEU A 234 0.90 4.36 9.71
N LEU A 235 0.54 5.64 9.68
CA LEU A 235 -0.81 6.11 9.99
C LEU A 235 -1.80 5.89 8.83
N THR A 236 -1.33 5.70 7.59
CA THR A 236 -2.17 5.48 6.40
C THR A 236 -2.62 4.04 6.23
N LEU A 237 -2.13 3.16 7.09
CA LEU A 237 -2.84 1.92 7.41
C LEU A 237 -4.24 2.23 7.97
N PHE A 238 -4.44 3.43 8.50
CA PHE A 238 -5.73 3.95 8.98
C PHE A 238 -6.43 4.88 7.98
N GLU A 239 -5.72 5.67 7.13
CA GLU A 239 -6.32 6.59 6.11
C GLU A 239 -5.49 6.74 4.80
N GLY A 240 -5.98 7.40 3.74
CA GLY A 240 -5.28 7.51 2.44
C GLY A 240 -4.14 8.55 2.39
N GLY A 241 -2.91 8.15 2.01
CA GLY A 241 -1.68 8.98 2.12
C GLY A 241 -1.10 9.58 0.83
N LYS A 242 -1.67 9.31 -0.34
CA LYS A 242 -1.02 9.57 -1.65
C LYS A 242 -0.56 11.03 -1.87
N HIS A 243 -1.24 12.00 -1.26
CA HIS A 243 -0.93 13.43 -1.40
C HIS A 243 0.41 13.86 -0.77
N ILE A 244 0.90 13.14 0.23
CA ILE A 244 2.12 13.54 0.95
C ILE A 244 3.37 13.14 0.16
N LEU A 245 3.40 11.94 -0.45
CA LEU A 245 4.49 11.57 -1.36
C LEU A 245 4.56 12.46 -2.59
N PHE A 246 3.40 12.83 -3.15
CA PHE A 246 3.35 13.80 -4.23
C PHE A 246 3.98 15.15 -3.82
N SER A 247 3.74 15.58 -2.58
CA SER A 247 4.25 16.85 -2.03
C SER A 247 5.74 16.82 -1.69
N LEU A 248 6.32 15.64 -1.39
CA LEU A 248 7.79 15.49 -1.25
C LEU A 248 8.51 15.80 -2.57
N GLY A 249 7.90 15.42 -3.69
CA GLY A 249 8.46 15.60 -5.01
C GLY A 249 9.62 14.66 -5.33
N PRO A 250 9.90 14.43 -6.62
CA PRO A 250 10.91 13.47 -7.08
C PRO A 250 12.36 13.96 -6.91
N ASN A 251 12.60 15.24 -6.59
CA ASN A 251 13.94 15.81 -6.48
C ASN A 251 14.55 15.68 -5.07
N ASP A 252 13.74 15.33 -4.07
CA ASP A 252 14.15 15.27 -2.67
C ASP A 252 14.51 13.84 -2.20
N ILE A 253 14.79 12.93 -3.13
CA ILE A 253 15.29 11.58 -2.84
C ILE A 253 16.82 11.63 -2.84
N LYS A 254 17.40 11.62 -1.66
CA LYS A 254 18.84 11.82 -1.41
C LYS A 254 19.47 10.59 -0.76
N THR A 255 18.77 9.95 0.18
CA THR A 255 19.35 8.87 0.98
C THR A 255 18.95 7.49 0.46
N GLU A 256 19.76 6.46 0.78
CA GLU A 256 19.43 5.08 0.40
C GLU A 256 18.11 4.61 1.02
N PHE A 257 17.82 5.03 2.25
CA PHE A 257 16.55 4.75 2.90
C PHE A 257 15.36 5.26 2.07
N GLU A 258 15.43 6.50 1.57
CA GLU A 258 14.38 7.13 0.76
C GLU A 258 14.17 6.41 -0.57
N LYS A 259 15.26 5.97 -1.20
CA LYS A 259 15.22 5.17 -2.43
C LYS A 259 14.55 3.81 -2.20
N ILE A 260 14.90 3.13 -1.10
CA ILE A 260 14.29 1.85 -0.73
C ILE A 260 12.79 2.04 -0.48
N LEU A 261 12.43 3.06 0.29
CA LEU A 261 11.04 3.35 0.60
C LEU A 261 10.23 3.68 -0.67
N LEU A 262 10.79 4.46 -1.59
CA LEU A 262 10.15 4.75 -2.87
C LEU A 262 9.95 3.47 -3.71
N ALA A 263 11.01 2.67 -3.87
CA ALA A 263 10.95 1.43 -4.64
C ALA A 263 9.84 0.51 -4.12
N ALA A 264 9.77 0.34 -2.81
CA ALA A 264 8.79 -0.54 -2.19
C ALA A 264 7.36 0.01 -2.25
N GLN A 265 7.17 1.34 -2.32
CA GLN A 265 5.84 1.94 -2.56
C GLN A 265 5.39 1.87 -4.02
N CYS A 266 6.31 1.72 -4.98
CA CYS A 266 5.99 1.76 -6.42
C CYS A 266 4.92 0.72 -6.80
N GLN A 267 5.09 -0.52 -6.34
CA GLN A 267 4.12 -1.59 -6.50
C GLN A 267 2.76 -1.22 -5.92
N ILE A 268 2.74 -0.83 -4.64
CA ILE A 268 1.51 -0.58 -3.88
C ILE A 268 0.71 0.52 -4.55
N MET A 269 1.36 1.61 -4.96
CA MET A 269 0.70 2.73 -5.61
C MET A 269 0.12 2.36 -6.97
N THR A 270 0.84 1.56 -7.74
CA THR A 270 0.41 1.13 -9.07
C THR A 270 -0.82 0.22 -8.99
N VAL A 271 -0.79 -0.77 -8.09
CA VAL A 271 -1.93 -1.65 -7.84
C VAL A 271 -3.12 -0.87 -7.28
N GLU A 272 -2.90 -0.01 -6.29
CA GLU A 272 -3.97 0.78 -5.68
C GLU A 272 -4.66 1.71 -6.69
N THR A 273 -3.89 2.41 -7.54
CA THR A 273 -4.44 3.30 -8.56
C THR A 273 -5.18 2.54 -9.67
N THR A 274 -4.73 1.33 -10.01
CA THR A 274 -5.42 0.42 -10.95
C THR A 274 -6.84 0.12 -10.49
N PHE A 275 -7.01 -0.30 -9.23
CA PHE A 275 -8.33 -0.68 -8.69
C PHE A 275 -9.21 0.51 -8.29
N LEU A 276 -8.61 1.63 -7.87
CA LEU A 276 -9.35 2.84 -7.54
C LEU A 276 -9.72 3.68 -8.76
N ASN A 277 -9.39 3.21 -9.98
CA ASN A 277 -9.69 3.94 -11.22
C ASN A 277 -9.05 5.34 -11.26
N GLN A 278 -7.79 5.43 -10.84
CA GLN A 278 -7.06 6.70 -10.71
C GLN A 278 -5.79 6.69 -11.55
N ASP A 279 -5.30 7.89 -11.90
CA ASP A 279 -3.96 8.01 -12.46
C ASP A 279 -2.90 7.65 -11.41
N CYS A 280 -1.82 7.03 -11.86
CA CYS A 280 -0.62 6.88 -11.07
C CYS A 280 0.35 8.02 -11.40
N PHE A 281 0.58 8.93 -10.44
CA PHE A 281 1.48 10.07 -10.64
C PHE A 281 2.95 9.65 -10.86
N LEU A 282 3.29 8.42 -10.46
CA LEU A 282 4.61 7.83 -10.71
C LEU A 282 4.91 7.67 -12.21
N SER A 283 3.89 7.70 -13.09
CA SER A 283 4.07 7.71 -14.54
C SER A 283 4.75 8.98 -15.08
N SER A 284 4.75 10.07 -14.30
CA SER A 284 5.34 11.32 -14.76
C SER A 284 6.86 11.22 -14.96
N PRO A 285 7.45 11.93 -15.94
CA PRO A 285 8.88 11.78 -16.27
C PRO A 285 9.83 12.04 -15.10
N ALA A 286 9.46 12.95 -14.19
CA ALA A 286 10.27 13.26 -13.03
C ALA A 286 10.30 12.10 -12.00
N TRP A 287 9.14 11.50 -11.72
CA TRP A 287 9.05 10.31 -10.86
C TRP A 287 9.68 9.07 -11.51
N GLN A 288 9.59 8.92 -12.83
CA GLN A 288 10.28 7.87 -13.56
C GLN A 288 11.81 7.98 -13.42
N ARG A 289 12.38 9.20 -13.47
CA ARG A 289 13.81 9.41 -13.21
C ARG A 289 14.19 9.07 -11.77
N ALA A 290 13.36 9.48 -10.82
CA ALA A 290 13.54 9.11 -9.41
C ALA A 290 13.56 7.59 -9.21
N LEU A 291 12.59 6.86 -9.76
CA LEU A 291 12.55 5.38 -9.70
C LEU A 291 13.77 4.73 -10.37
N ARG A 292 14.24 5.25 -11.51
CA ARG A 292 15.49 4.73 -12.12
C ARG A 292 16.68 4.86 -11.18
N SER A 293 16.76 5.95 -10.42
CA SER A 293 17.87 6.17 -9.47
C SER A 293 17.88 5.20 -8.29
N THR A 294 16.78 4.46 -8.07
CA THR A 294 16.69 3.45 -7.01
C THR A 294 17.12 2.06 -7.46
N ILE A 295 17.43 1.86 -8.76
CA ILE A 295 17.83 0.56 -9.30
C ILE A 295 19.22 0.16 -8.77
N THR A 296 19.30 -1.05 -8.22
CA THR A 296 20.55 -1.70 -7.81
C THR A 296 20.87 -2.85 -8.76
N ARG A 297 22.16 -3.08 -9.04
CA ARG A 297 22.62 -4.16 -9.92
C ARG A 297 22.96 -5.46 -9.18
N ASP A 298 22.79 -5.47 -7.86
CA ASP A 298 23.33 -6.52 -6.98
C ASP A 298 22.43 -7.77 -6.87
N GLY A 299 21.48 -7.95 -7.79
CA GLY A 299 20.61 -9.13 -7.83
C GLY A 299 19.50 -9.02 -8.88
N LEU A 300 18.92 -10.17 -9.24
CA LEU A 300 17.82 -10.26 -10.22
C LEU A 300 16.42 -10.16 -9.59
N LEU A 301 16.28 -10.52 -8.30
CA LEU A 301 14.98 -10.66 -7.64
C LEU A 301 14.79 -9.74 -6.44
N SER A 302 15.76 -8.88 -6.14
CA SER A 302 15.59 -7.82 -5.14
C SER A 302 14.49 -6.85 -5.56
N ASP A 303 13.76 -6.25 -4.61
CA ASP A 303 12.75 -5.21 -4.89
C ASP A 303 13.31 -4.03 -5.70
N ARG A 304 14.63 -3.82 -5.62
CA ARG A 304 15.37 -2.78 -6.36
C ARG A 304 16.14 -3.32 -7.57
N ALA A 305 16.01 -4.61 -7.89
CA ALA A 305 16.60 -5.20 -9.08
C ALA A 305 16.05 -4.53 -10.34
N GLU A 306 16.90 -4.41 -11.36
CA GLU A 306 16.51 -3.84 -12.66
C GLU A 306 15.24 -4.46 -13.27
N PRO A 307 15.09 -5.81 -13.39
CA PRO A 307 13.85 -6.39 -13.93
C PRO A 307 12.61 -5.97 -13.13
N VAL A 308 12.69 -5.95 -11.80
CA VAL A 308 11.59 -5.61 -10.90
C VAL A 308 11.17 -4.15 -11.06
N LEU A 309 12.12 -3.23 -10.94
CA LEU A 309 11.79 -1.80 -11.02
C LEU A 309 11.42 -1.36 -12.43
N THR A 310 12.07 -1.88 -13.47
CA THR A 310 11.70 -1.54 -14.85
C THR A 310 10.29 -2.03 -15.19
N MET A 311 9.87 -3.18 -14.66
CA MET A 311 8.50 -3.66 -14.79
C MET A 311 7.50 -2.71 -14.11
N TRP A 312 7.74 -2.38 -12.84
CA TRP A 312 6.83 -1.50 -12.11
C TRP A 312 6.76 -0.10 -12.72
N MET A 313 7.90 0.45 -13.12
CA MET A 313 7.97 1.72 -13.84
C MET A 313 7.10 1.73 -15.09
N LEU A 314 7.21 0.70 -15.93
CA LEU A 314 6.38 0.53 -17.12
C LEU A 314 4.89 0.48 -16.75
N THR A 315 4.57 -0.31 -15.74
CA THR A 315 3.21 -0.54 -15.27
C THR A 315 2.54 0.71 -14.72
N THR A 316 3.30 1.68 -14.20
CA THR A 316 2.72 2.93 -13.67
C THR A 316 1.91 3.73 -14.69
N ARG A 317 2.07 3.49 -16.00
CA ARG A 317 1.28 4.13 -17.06
C ARG A 317 -0.11 3.52 -17.23
N ALA A 318 -0.27 2.24 -16.88
CA ALA A 318 -1.49 1.48 -17.10
C ALA A 318 -2.74 2.05 -16.40
N PRO A 319 -2.70 2.48 -15.12
CA PRO A 319 -3.88 2.97 -14.41
C PRO A 319 -4.59 4.13 -15.11
N GLY A 320 -3.84 5.09 -15.66
CA GLY A 320 -4.42 6.23 -16.37
C GLY A 320 -5.06 5.86 -17.71
N LEU A 321 -4.49 4.88 -18.41
CA LEU A 321 -5.10 4.31 -19.63
C LEU A 321 -6.39 3.56 -19.30
N PHE A 322 -6.36 2.71 -18.26
CA PHE A 322 -7.53 1.94 -17.83
C PHE A 322 -8.69 2.84 -17.40
N ARG A 323 -8.39 3.95 -16.72
CA ARG A 323 -9.40 4.96 -16.37
C ARG A 323 -10.02 5.59 -17.62
N ARG A 324 -9.20 6.01 -18.58
CA ARG A 324 -9.71 6.60 -19.83
C ARG A 324 -10.53 5.61 -20.65
N THR A 325 -10.12 4.34 -20.71
CA THR A 325 -10.95 3.27 -21.29
C THR A 325 -12.28 3.13 -20.56
N THR A 326 -12.27 3.18 -19.23
CA THR A 326 -13.51 3.05 -18.43
C THR A 326 -14.48 4.18 -18.75
N ALA A 327 -14.00 5.43 -18.79
CA ALA A 327 -14.81 6.56 -19.24
C ALA A 327 -15.31 6.36 -20.68
N ALA A 328 -14.45 5.92 -21.59
CA ALA A 328 -14.82 5.69 -22.99
C ALA A 328 -15.93 4.65 -23.16
N VAL A 329 -15.87 3.55 -22.39
CA VAL A 329 -16.87 2.47 -22.43
C VAL A 329 -18.18 2.91 -21.77
N LEU A 330 -18.13 3.60 -20.63
CA LEU A 330 -19.32 3.89 -19.82
C LEU A 330 -20.04 5.19 -20.23
N GLU A 331 -19.30 6.23 -20.57
CA GLU A 331 -19.84 7.56 -20.88
C GLU A 331 -20.05 7.75 -22.39
N GLY A 332 -19.39 6.92 -23.20
CA GLY A 332 -19.39 7.04 -24.66
C GLY A 332 -18.47 8.17 -25.13
N HIS A 333 -17.35 7.82 -25.74
CA HIS A 333 -16.41 8.77 -26.32
C HIS A 333 -16.54 8.87 -27.84
N LEU A 334 -15.99 9.96 -28.40
CA LEU A 334 -15.84 10.10 -29.85
C LEU A 334 -14.86 9.04 -30.39
N PRO A 335 -15.06 8.52 -31.62
CA PRO A 335 -14.19 7.51 -32.23
C PRO A 335 -12.70 7.89 -32.22
N GLU A 336 -12.37 9.17 -32.41
CA GLU A 336 -10.99 9.66 -32.40
C GLU A 336 -10.32 9.50 -31.02
N GLN A 337 -11.09 9.71 -29.94
CA GLN A 337 -10.59 9.54 -28.58
C GLN A 337 -10.41 8.07 -28.24
N THR A 338 -11.32 7.19 -28.69
CA THR A 338 -11.17 5.75 -28.50
C THR A 338 -9.96 5.21 -29.26
N THR A 339 -9.73 5.66 -30.50
CA THR A 339 -8.54 5.28 -31.28
C THR A 339 -7.26 5.73 -30.59
N SER A 340 -7.20 6.97 -30.11
CA SER A 340 -6.02 7.46 -29.36
C SER A 340 -5.75 6.63 -28.10
N ILE A 341 -6.77 6.22 -27.36
CA ILE A 341 -6.59 5.36 -26.18
C ILE A 341 -6.09 3.97 -26.60
N ALA A 342 -6.64 3.41 -27.68
CA ALA A 342 -6.23 2.11 -28.22
C ALA A 342 -4.78 2.11 -28.73
N ASP A 343 -4.34 3.18 -29.40
CA ASP A 343 -2.96 3.36 -29.85
C ASP A 343 -2.00 3.40 -28.66
N GLU A 344 -2.33 4.15 -27.62
CA GLU A 344 -1.51 4.21 -26.41
C GLU A 344 -1.48 2.88 -25.63
N LEU A 345 -2.59 2.12 -25.60
CA LEU A 345 -2.63 0.77 -25.03
C LEU A 345 -1.78 -0.20 -25.85
N SER A 346 -1.84 -0.10 -27.18
CA SER A 346 -1.03 -0.93 -28.08
C SER A 346 0.46 -0.67 -27.89
N ALA A 347 0.86 0.61 -27.78
CA ALA A 347 2.23 0.99 -27.45
C ALA A 347 2.68 0.46 -26.08
N LEU A 348 1.80 0.48 -25.07
CA LEU A 348 2.10 -0.11 -23.76
C LEU A 348 2.29 -1.63 -23.84
N ILE A 349 1.46 -2.33 -24.62
CA ILE A 349 1.59 -3.78 -24.85
C ILE A 349 2.90 -4.10 -25.57
N GLU A 350 3.31 -3.30 -26.54
CA GLU A 350 4.61 -3.46 -27.20
C GLU A 350 5.78 -3.27 -26.22
N GLU A 351 5.71 -2.29 -25.32
CA GLU A 351 6.70 -2.11 -24.26
C GLU A 351 6.72 -3.30 -23.28
N TYR A 352 5.57 -3.89 -22.96
CA TYR A 352 5.50 -5.14 -22.18
C TYR A 352 6.19 -6.30 -22.92
N SER A 353 5.98 -6.43 -24.23
CA SER A 353 6.66 -7.45 -25.04
C SER A 353 8.17 -7.25 -25.04
N LYS A 354 8.67 -6.01 -25.18
CA LYS A 354 10.10 -5.71 -25.09
C LYS A 354 10.69 -6.03 -23.72
N TRP A 355 9.95 -5.72 -22.65
CA TRP A 355 10.37 -6.08 -21.29
C TRP A 355 10.45 -7.61 -21.14
N ARG A 356 9.44 -8.32 -21.65
CA ARG A 356 9.37 -9.78 -21.64
C ARG A 356 10.53 -10.42 -22.37
N GLU A 357 10.80 -10.00 -23.61
CA GLU A 357 11.91 -10.52 -24.43
C GLU A 357 13.25 -10.36 -23.72
N LYS A 358 13.45 -9.23 -23.02
CA LYS A 358 14.67 -8.99 -22.25
C LYS A 358 14.80 -9.90 -21.04
N TRP A 359 13.71 -10.16 -20.31
CA TRP A 359 13.80 -10.72 -18.95
C TRP A 359 13.24 -12.14 -18.79
N GLU A 360 12.37 -12.63 -19.68
CA GLU A 360 11.71 -13.95 -19.53
C GLU A 360 12.73 -15.08 -19.42
N VAL A 361 13.71 -15.14 -20.33
CA VAL A 361 14.77 -16.15 -20.30
C VAL A 361 15.59 -16.07 -19.01
N ILE A 362 15.88 -14.86 -18.53
CA ILE A 362 16.69 -14.65 -17.32
C ILE A 362 15.90 -15.05 -16.07
N LEU A 363 14.63 -14.66 -15.97
CA LEU A 363 13.79 -14.87 -14.80
C LEU A 363 13.30 -16.31 -14.68
N LEU A 364 12.97 -16.96 -15.79
CA LEU A 364 12.51 -18.35 -15.81
C LEU A 364 13.67 -19.36 -15.84
N GLY A 365 14.91 -18.87 -15.72
CA GLY A 365 16.08 -19.73 -15.62
C GLY A 365 16.35 -20.50 -16.90
N GLY A 366 16.34 -19.79 -18.04
CA GLY A 366 16.76 -20.30 -19.35
C GLY A 366 18.04 -21.08 -19.19
N GLY A 367 17.89 -22.41 -19.22
CA GLY A 367 18.94 -23.37 -18.96
C GLY A 367 19.95 -23.33 -20.09
N ASN A 368 20.83 -22.35 -20.10
CA ASN A 368 22.16 -22.56 -20.62
C ASN A 368 22.91 -23.33 -19.52
N SER A 369 22.53 -24.61 -19.41
CA SER A 369 23.47 -25.70 -19.17
C SER A 369 24.52 -25.62 -20.27
N SER A 370 25.43 -24.65 -20.16
CA SER A 370 26.67 -24.66 -20.91
C SER A 370 27.40 -25.91 -20.44
N TYR A 371 27.30 -26.97 -21.26
CA TYR A 371 28.35 -27.94 -21.52
C TYR A 371 29.57 -27.75 -20.62
N ASP A 372 29.62 -28.45 -19.49
CA ASP A 372 30.89 -29.02 -19.07
C ASP A 372 30.69 -30.19 -18.10
N ASP A 373 31.39 -31.25 -18.46
CA ASP A 373 31.82 -32.42 -17.72
C ASP A 373 30.87 -33.62 -17.52
N GLY A 374 31.27 -34.72 -18.16
CA GLY A 374 30.58 -36.00 -18.21
C GLY A 374 30.67 -36.79 -16.92
N GLY A 375 29.86 -36.41 -15.93
CA GLY A 375 29.64 -37.16 -14.70
C GLY A 375 28.35 -37.97 -14.74
N ASP A 376 28.48 -39.28 -14.80
CA ASP A 376 27.44 -40.30 -14.79
C ASP A 376 26.73 -40.37 -13.40
N HIS A 377 25.93 -39.36 -13.07
CA HIS A 377 25.12 -39.31 -11.85
C HIS A 377 23.62 -39.25 -12.19
N ALA A 378 22.97 -40.35 -11.82
CA ALA A 378 21.57 -40.66 -12.04
C ALA A 378 20.60 -39.69 -11.34
N ASP A 379 19.58 -39.28 -12.08
CA ASP A 379 18.18 -39.16 -11.65
C ASP A 379 17.79 -38.23 -10.48
N GLU A 380 18.46 -37.09 -10.29
CA GLU A 380 17.79 -35.96 -9.63
C GLU A 380 16.96 -35.18 -10.64
N VAL A 381 15.65 -35.46 -10.68
CA VAL A 381 14.66 -34.67 -11.39
C VAL A 381 14.82 -33.21 -11.00
N PRO A 382 15.11 -32.28 -11.93
CA PRO A 382 15.31 -30.89 -11.59
C PRO A 382 14.03 -30.35 -10.95
N VAL A 383 14.10 -30.12 -9.62
CA VAL A 383 13.05 -29.49 -8.85
C VAL A 383 12.69 -28.19 -9.56
N ALA A 384 11.47 -28.12 -10.08
CA ALA A 384 10.98 -26.99 -10.85
C ALA A 384 11.23 -25.70 -10.06
N ARG A 385 12.07 -24.80 -10.57
CA ARG A 385 12.37 -23.55 -9.88
C ARG A 385 11.08 -22.75 -9.72
N PRO A 386 10.80 -22.22 -8.52
CA PRO A 386 9.61 -21.40 -8.31
C PRO A 386 9.69 -20.18 -9.22
N VAL A 387 8.63 -19.96 -10.00
CA VAL A 387 8.53 -18.83 -10.91
C VAL A 387 8.60 -17.52 -10.11
N PRO A 388 9.44 -16.56 -10.50
CA PRO A 388 9.53 -15.29 -9.81
C PRO A 388 8.18 -14.56 -9.81
N THR A 389 7.77 -14.10 -8.64
CA THR A 389 6.54 -13.32 -8.40
C THR A 389 6.34 -12.16 -9.38
N ILE A 390 7.42 -11.45 -9.70
CA ILE A 390 7.38 -10.31 -10.64
C ILE A 390 6.90 -10.71 -12.03
N PHE A 391 7.17 -11.94 -12.46
CA PHE A 391 6.74 -12.43 -13.77
C PHE A 391 5.23 -12.68 -13.81
N ALA A 392 4.64 -13.20 -12.73
CA ALA A 392 3.19 -13.32 -12.60
C ALA A 392 2.49 -11.95 -12.62
N ILE A 393 3.09 -10.95 -11.95
CA ILE A 393 2.61 -9.56 -12.01
C ILE A 393 2.69 -9.00 -13.42
N PHE A 394 3.79 -9.26 -14.13
CA PHE A 394 3.92 -8.89 -15.53
C PHE A 394 2.80 -9.45 -16.39
N LEU A 395 2.53 -10.75 -16.27
CA LEU A 395 1.43 -11.39 -16.99
C LEU A 395 0.09 -10.76 -16.61
N ALA A 396 -0.14 -10.45 -15.34
CA ALA A 396 -1.40 -9.87 -14.88
C ALA A 396 -1.65 -8.49 -15.53
N PHE A 397 -0.65 -7.61 -15.55
CA PHE A 397 -0.79 -6.29 -16.18
C PHE A 397 -0.83 -6.35 -17.71
N SER A 398 -0.12 -7.30 -18.32
CA SER A 398 -0.24 -7.57 -19.75
C SER A 398 -1.65 -8.06 -20.11
N ALA A 399 -2.23 -8.96 -19.31
CA ALA A 399 -3.58 -9.46 -19.49
C ALA A 399 -4.62 -8.34 -19.36
N LEU A 400 -4.48 -7.49 -18.33
CA LEU A 400 -5.32 -6.30 -18.17
C LEU A 400 -5.20 -5.38 -19.39
N ALA A 401 -3.99 -5.01 -19.82
CA ALA A 401 -3.78 -4.11 -20.95
C ALA A 401 -4.43 -4.62 -22.24
N ASN A 402 -4.29 -5.91 -22.54
CA ASN A 402 -4.98 -6.53 -23.66
C ASN A 402 -6.50 -6.47 -23.51
N ARG A 403 -7.05 -6.77 -22.33
CA ARG A 403 -8.51 -6.73 -22.12
C ARG A 403 -9.09 -5.32 -22.16
N PHE A 404 -8.33 -4.31 -21.72
CA PHE A 404 -8.68 -2.90 -21.87
C PHE A 404 -8.59 -2.44 -23.33
N LEU A 405 -7.62 -2.93 -24.12
CA LEU A 405 -7.54 -2.65 -25.56
C LEU A 405 -8.76 -3.23 -26.27
N GLU A 406 -9.08 -4.49 -25.98
CA GLU A 406 -10.28 -5.16 -26.49
C GLU A 406 -11.55 -4.40 -26.10
N ALA A 407 -11.65 -3.90 -24.87
CA ALA A 407 -12.80 -3.14 -24.40
C ALA A 407 -13.03 -1.84 -25.18
N VAL A 408 -11.97 -1.15 -25.62
CA VAL A 408 -12.10 0.08 -26.40
C VAL A 408 -12.32 -0.21 -27.87
N GLN A 409 -11.65 -1.23 -28.42
CA GLN A 409 -11.57 -1.44 -29.87
C GLN A 409 -11.65 -2.92 -30.28
N PRO A 410 -12.78 -3.62 -30.00
CA PRO A 410 -12.91 -5.07 -30.24
C PRO A 410 -12.58 -5.50 -31.67
N CYS A 411 -13.03 -4.72 -32.67
CA CYS A 411 -12.88 -5.09 -34.07
C CYS A 411 -11.43 -4.97 -34.60
N GLN A 412 -10.59 -4.14 -33.99
CA GLN A 412 -9.22 -3.90 -34.48
C GLN A 412 -8.15 -4.58 -33.62
N ALA A 413 -8.56 -5.23 -32.52
CA ALA A 413 -7.66 -5.94 -31.62
C ALA A 413 -8.03 -7.44 -31.48
N PRO A 414 -8.25 -8.19 -32.57
CA PRO A 414 -8.83 -9.55 -32.51
C PRO A 414 -8.01 -10.58 -31.71
N LEU A 415 -6.72 -10.30 -31.49
CA LEU A 415 -5.83 -11.17 -30.70
C LEU A 415 -5.77 -10.76 -29.22
N ALA A 416 -6.33 -9.62 -28.83
CA ALA A 416 -6.18 -9.09 -27.48
C ALA A 416 -6.85 -9.99 -26.44
N GLU A 417 -8.08 -10.44 -26.67
CA GLU A 417 -8.74 -11.38 -25.75
C GLU A 417 -7.97 -12.71 -25.64
N THR A 418 -7.50 -13.26 -26.75
CA THR A 418 -6.67 -14.48 -26.77
C THR A 418 -5.38 -14.30 -25.97
N ASN A 419 -4.71 -13.15 -26.11
CA ASN A 419 -3.50 -12.82 -25.36
C ASN A 419 -3.79 -12.66 -23.87
N ALA A 420 -4.89 -12.01 -23.51
CA ALA A 420 -5.33 -11.85 -22.13
C ALA A 420 -5.62 -13.21 -21.48
N MET A 421 -6.32 -14.10 -22.18
CA MET A 421 -6.58 -15.47 -21.75
C MET A 421 -5.31 -16.30 -21.62
N THR A 422 -4.41 -16.22 -22.60
CA THR A 422 -3.11 -16.93 -22.55
C THR A 422 -2.30 -16.50 -21.32
N ALA A 423 -2.24 -15.20 -21.04
CA ALA A 423 -1.56 -14.69 -19.86
C ALA A 423 -2.25 -15.14 -18.56
N ALA A 424 -3.58 -15.10 -18.50
CA ALA A 424 -4.36 -15.58 -17.36
C ALA A 424 -4.11 -17.08 -17.07
N GLN A 425 -4.16 -17.93 -18.10
CA GLN A 425 -3.89 -19.36 -17.97
C GLN A 425 -2.50 -19.65 -17.42
N ARG A 426 -1.47 -18.93 -17.91
CA ARG A 426 -0.10 -19.06 -17.37
C ARG A 426 0.00 -18.65 -15.90
N ILE A 427 -0.70 -17.59 -15.48
CA ILE A 427 -0.74 -17.21 -14.06
C ILE A 427 -1.37 -18.33 -13.22
N LEU A 428 -2.48 -18.92 -13.68
CA LEU A 428 -3.14 -20.02 -12.97
C LEU A 428 -2.29 -21.30 -12.95
N GLU A 429 -1.52 -21.56 -14.00
CA GLU A 429 -0.53 -22.64 -14.01
C GLU A 429 0.55 -22.41 -12.96
N PHE A 430 1.12 -21.21 -12.88
CA PHE A 430 2.08 -20.85 -11.83
C PHE A 430 1.47 -20.93 -10.43
N ASP A 431 0.20 -20.52 -10.28
CA ASP A 431 -0.57 -20.63 -9.04
C ASP A 431 -0.81 -22.10 -8.65
N ARG A 432 -0.89 -23.03 -9.59
CA ARG A 432 -1.04 -24.48 -9.32
C ARG A 432 0.29 -25.16 -8.97
N LEU A 433 1.39 -24.76 -9.62
CA LEU A 433 2.69 -25.40 -9.49
C LEU A 433 3.42 -25.07 -8.18
N GLN A 434 3.08 -23.96 -7.51
CA GLN A 434 3.69 -23.62 -6.23
C GLN A 434 2.99 -24.35 -5.06
N GLU A 435 3.77 -25.16 -4.34
CA GLU A 435 3.36 -25.92 -3.14
C GLU A 435 2.64 -25.04 -2.10
N THR A 436 1.61 -25.63 -1.49
CA THR A 436 0.68 -25.03 -0.52
C THR A 436 1.33 -24.59 0.79
N ASP A 437 2.59 -24.95 1.03
CA ASP A 437 3.29 -24.68 2.29
C ASP A 437 3.98 -23.31 2.32
N SER A 438 4.05 -22.62 1.18
CA SER A 438 4.57 -21.25 1.12
C SER A 438 3.50 -20.23 1.49
N VAL A 439 3.88 -19.27 2.35
CA VAL A 439 3.08 -18.10 2.72
C VAL A 439 2.39 -17.54 1.49
N THR A 440 1.08 -17.32 1.55
CA THR A 440 0.30 -16.70 0.49
C THR A 440 0.99 -15.44 -0.02
N ASP A 441 1.67 -15.55 -1.15
CA ASP A 441 2.30 -14.42 -1.80
C ASP A 441 1.18 -13.51 -2.30
N LEU A 442 1.13 -12.32 -1.73
CA LEU A 442 0.19 -11.26 -2.09
C LEU A 442 0.13 -11.04 -3.61
N CYS A 443 1.29 -10.97 -4.24
CA CYS A 443 1.40 -10.69 -5.66
C CYS A 443 0.82 -11.84 -6.49
N ARG A 444 1.02 -13.07 -6.01
CA ARG A 444 0.39 -14.27 -6.57
C ARG A 444 -1.11 -14.21 -6.41
N THR A 445 -1.63 -13.87 -5.24
CA THR A 445 -3.09 -13.80 -5.01
C THR A 445 -3.73 -12.71 -5.88
N PHE A 446 -3.08 -11.56 -5.98
CA PHE A 446 -3.49 -10.48 -6.89
C PHE A 446 -3.51 -10.95 -8.36
N SER A 447 -2.42 -11.57 -8.83
CA SER A 447 -2.31 -12.04 -10.22
C SER A 447 -3.33 -13.14 -10.51
N ALA A 448 -3.47 -14.12 -9.62
CA ALA A 448 -4.44 -15.21 -9.72
C ALA A 448 -5.87 -14.68 -9.73
N SER A 449 -6.16 -13.64 -8.94
CA SER A 449 -7.48 -13.03 -8.92
C SER A 449 -7.84 -12.38 -10.27
N ILE A 450 -6.89 -11.62 -10.85
CA ILE A 450 -7.04 -11.07 -12.21
C ILE A 450 -7.29 -12.21 -13.20
N ALA A 451 -6.45 -13.24 -13.17
CA ALA A 451 -6.56 -14.37 -14.09
C ALA A 451 -7.93 -15.07 -14.02
N ARG A 452 -8.43 -15.35 -12.81
CA ARG A 452 -9.78 -15.93 -12.61
C ARG A 452 -10.88 -15.02 -13.14
N SER A 453 -10.79 -13.69 -12.92
CA SER A 453 -11.79 -12.76 -13.44
C SER A 453 -11.88 -12.78 -14.96
N ILE A 454 -10.73 -12.95 -15.64
CA ILE A 454 -10.62 -13.05 -17.09
C ILE A 454 -11.20 -14.38 -17.57
N GLU A 455 -10.79 -15.49 -16.96
CA GLU A 455 -11.27 -16.84 -17.27
C GLU A 455 -12.79 -16.95 -17.13
N LEU A 456 -13.37 -16.41 -16.06
CA LEU A 456 -14.82 -16.45 -15.80
C LEU A 456 -15.65 -15.63 -16.79
N THR A 457 -15.08 -14.60 -17.43
CA THR A 457 -15.83 -13.68 -18.29
C THR A 457 -15.46 -13.78 -19.78
N THR A 458 -14.53 -14.66 -20.15
CA THR A 458 -14.02 -14.77 -21.54
C THR A 458 -15.09 -15.16 -22.57
N LEU A 459 -16.05 -16.00 -22.19
CA LEU A 459 -17.11 -16.44 -23.10
C LEU A 459 -18.03 -15.28 -23.47
N GLU A 460 -18.47 -14.50 -22.47
CA GLU A 460 -19.28 -13.28 -22.71
C GLU A 460 -18.50 -12.24 -23.53
N TRP A 461 -17.19 -12.09 -23.25
CA TRP A 461 -16.30 -11.19 -23.99
C TRP A 461 -16.19 -11.58 -25.47
N SER A 462 -15.98 -12.86 -25.74
CA SER A 462 -15.79 -13.40 -27.09
C SER A 462 -17.08 -13.36 -27.91
N MET A 463 -18.24 -13.60 -27.29
CA MET A 463 -19.54 -13.51 -27.99
C MET A 463 -19.80 -12.10 -28.54
N GLN A 464 -19.41 -11.06 -27.81
CA GLN A 464 -19.59 -9.67 -28.24
C GLN A 464 -18.76 -9.30 -29.48
N GLN A 465 -17.59 -9.90 -29.67
CA GLN A 465 -16.76 -9.65 -30.86
C GLN A 465 -17.50 -10.00 -32.15
N SER A 466 -18.29 -11.09 -32.13
CA SER A 466 -18.98 -11.60 -33.32
C SER A 466 -20.15 -10.75 -33.80
N VAL A 467 -20.73 -9.90 -32.95
CA VAL A 467 -22.01 -9.21 -33.20
C VAL A 467 -21.82 -7.74 -33.58
N ARG A 468 -20.64 -7.15 -33.34
CA ARG A 468 -20.47 -5.68 -33.32
C ARG A 468 -20.03 -5.06 -34.65
N ARG A 469 -20.43 -3.79 -34.81
CA ARG A 469 -20.00 -2.93 -35.92
C ARG A 469 -18.67 -2.25 -35.59
N VAL A 470 -17.91 -1.93 -36.64
CA VAL A 470 -16.66 -1.18 -36.57
C VAL A 470 -16.85 0.12 -35.77
N GLY A 471 -16.00 0.35 -34.77
CA GLY A 471 -15.96 1.60 -34.00
C GLY A 471 -16.77 1.63 -32.69
N GLN A 472 -17.32 0.50 -32.24
CA GLN A 472 -18.02 0.41 -30.96
C GLN A 472 -17.13 -0.22 -29.87
N THR A 473 -17.04 0.43 -28.71
CA THR A 473 -16.46 -0.15 -27.47
C THR A 473 -17.28 -1.35 -27.00
N ILE A 474 -16.75 -2.23 -26.14
CA ILE A 474 -17.52 -3.34 -25.54
C ILE A 474 -18.79 -2.85 -24.82
N GLU A 475 -19.75 -3.76 -24.60
CA GLU A 475 -20.99 -3.46 -23.89
C GLU A 475 -20.70 -3.01 -22.46
N PRO A 476 -21.22 -1.84 -22.02
CA PRO A 476 -20.98 -1.33 -20.67
C PRO A 476 -21.33 -2.34 -19.58
N ARG A 477 -22.41 -3.11 -19.74
CA ARG A 477 -22.85 -4.12 -18.77
C ARG A 477 -21.82 -5.23 -18.58
N ILE A 478 -21.26 -5.76 -19.67
CA ILE A 478 -20.26 -6.83 -19.64
C ILE A 478 -18.97 -6.30 -19.01
N PHE A 479 -18.58 -5.08 -19.38
CA PHE A 479 -17.42 -4.42 -18.79
C PHE A 479 -17.55 -4.18 -17.28
N LEU A 480 -18.72 -3.70 -16.83
CA LEU A 480 -19.02 -3.50 -15.41
C LEU A 480 -19.03 -4.82 -14.64
N SER A 481 -19.58 -5.88 -15.21
CA SER A 481 -19.58 -7.22 -14.61
C SER A 481 -18.15 -7.71 -14.34
N TRP A 482 -17.27 -7.59 -15.34
CA TRP A 482 -15.86 -7.95 -15.17
C TRP A 482 -15.13 -7.04 -14.18
N CYS A 483 -15.35 -5.72 -14.21
CA CYS A 483 -14.75 -4.81 -13.23
C CYS A 483 -15.19 -5.14 -11.79
N ALA A 484 -16.45 -5.54 -11.59
CA ALA A 484 -16.96 -5.97 -10.29
C ALA A 484 -16.27 -7.26 -9.81
N LEU A 485 -16.11 -8.26 -10.68
CA LEU A 485 -15.37 -9.49 -10.36
C LEU A 485 -13.90 -9.22 -10.04
N LEU A 486 -13.29 -8.25 -10.72
CA LEU A 486 -11.94 -7.78 -10.46
C LEU A 486 -11.83 -6.99 -9.15
N GLY A 487 -12.93 -6.48 -8.58
CA GLY A 487 -12.92 -5.56 -7.44
C GLY A 487 -12.50 -4.13 -7.80
N ARG A 488 -12.55 -3.77 -9.09
CA ARG A 488 -12.15 -2.45 -9.60
C ARG A 488 -13.34 -1.49 -9.58
N VAL A 489 -13.13 -0.30 -8.99
CA VAL A 489 -14.09 0.80 -9.00
C VAL A 489 -14.20 1.36 -10.42
N THR A 490 -15.38 1.83 -10.81
CA THR A 490 -15.64 2.39 -12.16
C THR A 490 -16.20 3.81 -12.17
N GLY A 491 -16.53 4.37 -11.01
CA GLY A 491 -17.10 5.71 -10.85
C GLY A 491 -16.23 6.70 -10.08
#